data_AF-A0A9E5QSA0-F1
#
_entry.id   AF-A0A9E5QSA0-F1
#
_cell.length_a   1.000
_cell.length_b   1.000
_cell.length_c   1.000
_cell.angle_alpha   90.00
_cell.angle_beta   90.00
_cell.angle_gamma   90.00
#
_symmetry.space_group_name_H-M   'P 1'
#
loop_
_entity.id
_entity.type
_entity.pdbx_description
1 polymer ?
#
loop_
_entity_poly.entity_id
_entity_poly.type
_entity_poly.pdbx_seq_one_letter_code
_entity_poly.pdbx_strand_id
1 'polypeptide(L)'
;RSRRVIEIHGHGGALIVDGDQAVLIRSDGAHSLEVGSRRGLFYQDTHMVLDHLMEGTPLYVTPEASLAAHKVAFAAEQAALTQQVIAL
;
A
#
# COMPACT_ATOMS: atom_id res chain seq x y z
N ARG A 1 -13.75 9.82 14.67
CA ARG A 1 -12.67 10.51 13.92
C ARG A 1 -12.01 9.49 13.00
N SER A 2 -11.85 9.79 11.72
CA SER A 2 -11.10 8.92 10.79
C SER A 2 -9.60 9.09 11.05
N ARG A 3 -8.86 7.99 11.16
CA ARG A 3 -7.40 7.97 11.33
C ARG A 3 -6.80 7.29 10.12
N ARG A 4 -5.79 7.90 9.50
CA ARG A 4 -5.07 7.35 8.34
C ARG A 4 -3.61 7.12 8.72
N VAL A 5 -3.40 6.09 9.54
CA VAL A 5 -2.07 5.73 10.02
C VAL A 5 -1.72 4.34 9.51
N ILE A 6 -0.51 4.20 8.97
CA ILE A 6 0.12 2.92 8.67
C ILE A 6 1.41 2.86 9.47
N GLU A 7 1.61 1.75 10.18
CA GLU A 7 2.84 1.47 10.91
C GLU A 7 3.44 0.17 10.42
N ILE A 8 4.72 0.19 10.10
CA ILE A 8 5.48 -0.97 9.66
C ILE A 8 6.62 -1.15 10.66
N HIS A 9 6.61 -2.26 11.40
CA HIS A 9 7.61 -2.60 12.41
C HIS A 9 8.52 -3.70 11.87
N GLY A 10 9.82 -3.48 11.94
CA GLY A 10 10.84 -4.44 11.54
C GLY A 10 11.96 -4.52 12.57
N HIS A 11 12.87 -5.49 12.40
CA HIS A 11 13.97 -5.70 13.35
C HIS A 11 14.84 -4.45 13.57
N GLY A 12 15.04 -3.64 12.52
CA GLY A 12 15.87 -2.44 12.57
C GLY A 12 15.14 -1.15 13.00
N GLY A 13 13.85 -1.22 13.35
CA GLY A 13 13.06 -0.06 13.73
C GLY A 13 11.66 -0.04 13.10
N ALA A 14 11.07 1.15 12.94
CA ALA A 14 9.69 1.30 12.47
C ALA A 14 9.53 2.45 11.47
N LEU A 15 8.58 2.31 10.54
CA LEU A 15 8.10 3.39 9.69
C LEU A 15 6.66 3.71 10.09
N ILE A 16 6.41 4.97 10.45
CA ILE A 16 5.08 5.48 10.80
C ILE A 16 4.69 6.50 9.73
N VAL A 17 3.57 6.28 9.06
CA VAL A 17 2.99 7.23 8.10
C VAL A 17 1.63 7.67 8.64
N ASP A 18 1.49 8.96 8.95
CA ASP A 18 0.23 9.58 9.40
C ASP A 18 -0.19 10.65 8.40
N GLY A 19 -1.19 10.33 7.58
CA GLY A 19 -1.71 11.25 6.57
C GLY A 19 -0.71 11.54 5.45
N ASP A 20 -0.03 12.68 5.55
CA ASP A 20 1.00 13.22 4.65
C ASP A 20 2.35 13.43 5.37
N GLN A 21 2.48 12.92 6.59
CA GLN A 21 3.72 12.90 7.36
C GLN A 21 4.24 11.47 7.50
N ALA A 22 5.56 11.31 7.47
CA ALA A 22 6.19 10.03 7.73
C ALA A 22 7.42 10.19 8.64
N VAL A 23 7.63 9.21 9.51
CA VAL A 23 8.78 9.15 10.42
C VAL A 23 9.38 7.74 10.37
N LEU A 24 10.69 7.68 10.13
CA LEU A 24 11.50 6.48 10.22
C LEU A 24 12.23 6.46 11.57
N ILE A 25 11.91 5.48 12.40
CA ILE A 25 12.53 5.25 13.70
C ILE A 25 13.58 4.16 13.53
N ARG A 26 14.81 4.46 13.98
CA ARG A 26 15.96 3.54 14.00
C ARG A 26 16.68 3.67 15.35
N SER A 27 17.72 2.87 15.55
CA SER A 27 18.55 2.92 16.77
C SER A 27 19.22 4.28 17.01
N ASP A 28 19.46 5.05 15.94
CA ASP A 28 20.10 6.37 15.99
C ASP A 28 19.10 7.52 16.16
N GLY A 29 17.79 7.24 16.13
CA GLY A 29 16.74 8.22 16.38
C GLY A 29 15.58 8.17 15.39
N ALA A 30 14.78 9.24 15.41
CA ALA A 30 13.64 9.43 14.53
C ALA A 30 13.99 10.41 13.41
N HIS A 31 13.73 10.00 12.18
CA HIS A 31 14.04 10.74 10.96
C HIS A 31 12.75 11.06 10.21
N SER A 32 12.44 12.33 10.01
CA SER A 32 11.29 12.75 9.21
C SER A 32 11.51 12.39 7.75
N LEU A 33 10.48 11.89 7.08
CA LEU A 33 10.48 11.55 5.65
C LEU A 33 9.43 12.38 4.92
N GLU A 34 9.79 12.87 3.74
CA GLU A 34 8.86 13.53 2.84
C GLU A 34 7.90 12.49 2.23
N VAL A 35 6.60 12.75 2.33
CA VAL A 35 5.57 11.94 1.66
C VAL A 35 5.19 12.63 0.36
N GLY A 36 5.42 11.94 -0.76
CA GLY A 36 5.05 12.43 -2.08
C GLY A 36 3.55 12.71 -2.21
N SER A 37 3.20 13.65 -3.10
CA SER A 37 1.80 13.96 -3.38
C SER A 37 1.10 12.81 -4.09
N ARG A 38 -0.18 12.60 -3.78
CA ARG A 38 -1.07 11.71 -4.56
C ARG A 38 -1.56 12.35 -5.85
N ARG A 39 -1.37 13.67 -6.01
CA ARG A 39 -1.80 14.40 -7.21
C ARG A 39 -0.95 13.93 -8.40
N GLY A 40 -1.61 13.47 -9.45
CA GLY A 40 -0.94 12.98 -10.65
C GLY A 40 -0.77 11.46 -10.72
N LEU A 41 -1.11 10.70 -9.67
CA LEU A 41 -1.00 9.24 -9.71
C LEU A 41 -1.88 8.59 -10.79
N PHE A 42 -3.08 9.12 -11.07
CA PHE A 42 -3.91 8.65 -12.19
C PHE A 42 -3.29 8.96 -13.56
N TYR A 43 -2.66 10.13 -13.69
CA TYR A 43 -1.94 10.48 -14.92
C TYR A 43 -0.75 9.53 -15.13
N GLN A 44 0.02 9.29 -14.08
CA GLN A 44 1.14 8.35 -14.10
C GLN A 44 0.68 6.92 -14.44
N ASP A 45 -0.40 6.45 -13.81
CA ASP A 45 -1.00 5.13 -14.08
C ASP A 45 -1.41 5.00 -15.56
N THR A 46 -2.15 5.98 -16.08
CA THR A 46 -2.61 5.99 -17.47
C THR A 46 -1.43 6.01 -18.44
N HIS A 47 -0.39 6.80 -18.14
CA HIS A 47 0.80 6.87 -18.96
C HIS A 47 1.55 5.52 -18.99
N MET A 48 1.70 4.85 -17.84
CA MET A 48 2.35 3.52 -17.79
C MET A 48 1.57 2.47 -18.59
N VAL A 49 0.24 2.57 -18.66
CA VAL A 49 -0.57 1.71 -19.54
C VAL A 49 -0.27 1.99 -21.01
N LEU A 50 -0.15 3.25 -21.42
CA LEU A 50 0.22 3.60 -22.79
C LEU A 50 1.62 3.08 -23.13
N ASP A 51 2.59 3.24 -22.24
CA ASP A 51 3.97 2.76 -22.43
C ASP A 51 3.99 1.23 -22.58
N HIS A 52 3.18 0.52 -21.80
CA HIS A 52 3.02 -0.92 -21.96
C HIS A 52 2.43 -1.30 -23.33
N LEU A 53 1.38 -0.59 -23.78
CA LEU A 53 0.72 -0.88 -25.05
C LEU A 53 1.57 -0.52 -26.27
N MET A 54 2.39 0.54 -26.18
CA MET A 54 3.20 1.03 -27.29
C MET A 54 4.59 0.39 -27.35
N GLU A 55 5.21 0.15 -26.19
CA GLU A 55 6.63 -0.22 -26.09
C GLU A 55 6.83 -1.58 -25.38
N GLY A 56 5.78 -2.16 -24.81
CA GLY A 56 5.86 -3.43 -24.07
C GLY A 56 6.47 -3.29 -22.68
N THR A 57 6.62 -2.07 -22.16
CA THR A 57 7.17 -1.81 -20.81
C THR A 57 6.34 -2.55 -19.74
N PRO A 58 6.94 -3.34 -18.84
CA PRO A 58 6.19 -4.04 -17.80
C PRO A 58 5.41 -3.09 -16.89
N LEU A 59 4.16 -3.45 -16.56
CA LEU A 59 3.35 -2.70 -15.60
C LEU A 59 3.86 -2.90 -14.17
N TYR A 60 3.65 -1.90 -13.32
CA TYR A 60 4.04 -1.92 -11.91
C TYR A 60 3.15 -2.84 -11.04
N VAL A 61 2.05 -3.35 -11.59
CA VAL A 61 1.09 -4.24 -10.95
C VAL A 61 0.70 -5.36 -11.91
N THR A 62 0.40 -6.54 -11.37
CA THR A 62 -0.12 -7.68 -12.15
C THR A 62 -1.56 -8.02 -11.74
N PRO A 63 -2.34 -8.66 -12.63
CA PRO A 63 -3.66 -9.17 -12.28
C PRO A 63 -3.64 -10.12 -11.07
N GLU A 64 -2.59 -10.92 -10.91
CA GLU A 64 -2.43 -11.87 -9.80
C GLU A 64 -2.25 -11.15 -8.47
N ALA A 65 -1.53 -10.03 -8.43
CA ALA A 65 -1.40 -9.20 -7.23
C ALA A 65 -2.75 -8.62 -6.80
N SER A 66 -3.55 -8.14 -7.76
CA SER A 66 -4.91 -7.66 -7.52
C SER A 66 -5.85 -8.77 -7.04
N LEU A 67 -5.75 -9.96 -7.64
CA LEU A 67 -6.52 -11.13 -7.21
C LEU A 67 -6.14 -11.59 -5.79
N ALA A 68 -4.85 -11.58 -5.44
CA ALA A 68 -4.39 -11.90 -4.10
C ALA A 68 -4.94 -10.89 -3.07
N ALA A 69 -4.87 -9.59 -3.37
CA ALA A 69 -5.47 -8.56 -2.52
C ALA A 69 -7.00 -8.76 -2.36
N HIS A 70 -7.70 -9.12 -3.45
CA HIS A 70 -9.13 -9.38 -3.40
C HIS A 70 -9.50 -10.60 -2.54
N LYS A 71 -8.71 -11.69 -2.60
CA LYS A 71 -8.92 -12.87 -1.73
C LYS A 71 -8.87 -12.51 -0.25
N VAL A 72 -7.89 -11.69 0.15
CA VAL A 72 -7.78 -11.21 1.54
C VAL A 72 -8.97 -10.33 1.91
N ALA A 73 -9.36 -9.40 1.04
CA ALA A 73 -10.51 -8.52 1.27
C ALA A 73 -11.81 -9.32 1.44
N PHE A 74 -12.05 -10.31 0.58
CA PHE A 74 -13.20 -11.18 0.66
C PHE A 74 -13.20 -12.01 1.95
N ALA A 75 -12.06 -12.60 2.33
CA ALA A 75 -11.95 -13.34 3.59
C ALA A 75 -12.20 -12.45 4.82
N ALA A 76 -11.73 -11.20 4.81
CA ALA A 76 -11.99 -10.24 5.87
C ALA A 76 -13.48 -9.86 5.97
N GLU A 77 -14.16 -9.68 4.83
CA GLU A 77 -15.60 -9.48 4.77
C GLU A 77 -16.36 -10.68 5.36
N GLN A 78 -16.02 -11.90 4.94
CA GLN A 78 -16.64 -13.13 5.45
C GLN A 78 -16.39 -13.30 6.96
N ALA A 79 -15.18 -13.01 7.45
CA ALA A 79 -14.86 -13.05 8.86
C ALA A 79 -15.71 -12.07 9.68
N ALA A 80 -15.91 -10.85 9.16
CA ALA A 80 -16.75 -9.85 9.81
C ALA A 80 -18.23 -10.28 9.87
N LEU A 81 -18.76 -10.90 8.80
CA LEU A 81 -20.15 -11.36 8.75
C LEU A 81 -20.40 -12.57 9.65
N THR A 82 -19.47 -13.52 9.67
CA THR A 82 -19.62 -14.80 10.37
C THR A 82 -19.09 -14.79 11.79
N GLN A 83 -18.30 -13.78 12.16
CA GLN A 83 -17.55 -13.73 13.42
C GLN A 83 -16.61 -14.94 13.61
N GLN A 84 -16.10 -15.49 12.50
CA GLN A 84 -15.19 -16.63 12.48
C GLN A 84 -13.88 -16.28 11.76
N VAL A 85 -12.83 -17.03 12.09
CA VAL A 85 -11.56 -16.95 11.36
C VAL A 85 -11.73 -17.65 10.00
N ILE A 86 -11.41 -16.93 8.93
CA ILE A 86 -11.39 -17.46 7.56
C ILE A 86 -9.94 -17.71 7.14
N ALA A 87 -9.63 -18.94 6.72
CA ALA A 87 -8.30 -19.28 6.19
C ALA A 87 -8.15 -18.78 4.75
N LEU A 88 -6.92 -18.37 4.40
CA LEU A 88 -6.53 -17.92 3.05
C LEU A 88 -5.90 -19.04 2.24
#